data_AF-A0A8B6LZI2-F1
#
_entry.id   AF-A0A8B6LZI2-F1
#
_cell.length_a   1.000
_cell.length_b   1.000
_cell.length_c   1.000
_cell.angle_alpha   90.00
_cell.angle_beta   90.00
_cell.angle_gamma   90.00
#
_symmetry.space_group_name_H-M   'P 1'
#
loop_
_entity.id
_entity.type
_entity.pdbx_description
1 polymer ?
#
loop_
_entity_poly.entity_id
_entity_poly.type
_entity_poly.pdbx_seq_one_letter_code
_entity_poly.pdbx_strand_id
1 'polypeptide(L)'
;MKHIASIGLAACLSLGVGASFLYAASPRVFFIEPQDGAVVISPFKVKFGLEGFALKPAGDATPDSGHHHLIIDGGPVPKDEIIPANEKSIHFGKAQTETQLTLPPGKHTLTLQFGNGGHLSYGPALSSTITVDVKP
;
A
#
# COMPACT_ATOMS: atom_id res chain seq x y z
N MET A 1 -58.32 55.78 6.86
CA MET A 1 -58.06 55.13 5.56
C MET A 1 -56.61 54.69 5.54
N LYS A 2 -56.35 53.37 5.39
CA LYS A 2 -55.18 52.74 4.72
C LYS A 2 -53.80 52.94 5.38
N HIS A 3 -52.90 51.98 5.64
CA HIS A 3 -52.77 50.52 5.56
C HIS A 3 -51.51 50.18 6.42
N ILE A 4 -51.58 49.24 7.37
CA ILE A 4 -50.83 47.95 7.46
C ILE A 4 -49.44 47.90 6.78
N ALA A 5 -48.39 47.58 7.54
CA ALA A 5 -47.29 46.62 7.24
C ALA A 5 -46.17 46.76 8.29
N SER A 6 -45.32 45.78 8.64
CA SER A 6 -45.36 44.33 8.77
C SER A 6 -44.02 43.96 9.46
N ILE A 7 -44.05 42.88 10.24
CA ILE A 7 -42.96 42.31 11.04
C ILE A 7 -41.80 41.78 10.16
N GLY A 8 -40.58 41.83 10.69
CA GLY A 8 -39.45 41.05 10.18
C GLY A 8 -38.25 41.03 11.14
N LEU A 9 -38.28 40.11 12.12
CA LEU A 9 -37.11 39.77 12.96
C LEU A 9 -36.28 38.73 12.21
N ALA A 10 -35.08 39.10 11.75
CA ALA A 10 -34.11 38.17 11.19
C ALA A 10 -33.08 37.79 12.25
N ALA A 11 -33.25 36.62 12.87
CA ALA A 11 -32.22 36.00 13.71
C ALA A 11 -31.26 35.21 12.80
N CYS A 12 -30.03 35.72 12.64
CA CYS A 12 -28.97 35.03 11.93
C CYS A 12 -28.29 34.05 12.90
N LEU A 13 -28.66 32.77 12.82
CA LEU A 13 -27.99 31.67 13.54
C LEU A 13 -26.84 31.16 12.66
N SER A 14 -25.62 31.65 12.90
CA SER A 14 -24.42 31.12 12.24
C SER A 14 -24.04 29.78 12.87
N LEU A 15 -24.41 28.66 12.23
CA LEU A 15 -23.82 27.36 12.53
C LEU A 15 -22.36 27.35 12.07
N GLY A 16 -21.44 27.09 13.00
CA GLY A 16 -20.04 26.86 12.71
C GLY A 16 -19.85 25.57 11.91
N VAL A 17 -19.21 25.69 10.74
CA VAL A 17 -18.71 24.53 9.99
C VAL A 17 -17.28 24.29 10.45
N GLY A 18 -17.09 23.31 11.33
CA GLY A 18 -15.77 22.72 11.56
C GLY A 18 -15.40 21.86 10.36
N ALA A 19 -14.52 22.37 9.49
CA ALA A 19 -13.93 21.57 8.43
C ALA A 19 -12.93 20.59 9.05
N SER A 20 -13.38 19.37 9.33
CA SER A 20 -12.47 18.26 9.63
C SER A 20 -11.72 17.91 8.34
N PHE A 21 -10.49 18.41 8.21
CA PHE A 21 -9.55 17.90 7.22
C PHE A 21 -9.28 16.43 7.56
N LEU A 22 -9.93 15.51 6.86
CA LEU A 22 -9.53 14.11 6.88
C LEU A 22 -8.11 14.05 6.32
N TYR A 23 -7.14 13.87 7.21
CA TYR A 23 -5.77 13.58 6.82
C TYR A 23 -5.80 12.19 6.18
N ALA A 24 -5.82 12.12 4.85
CA ALA A 24 -5.65 10.86 4.15
C ALA A 24 -4.28 10.30 4.58
N ALA A 25 -4.28 9.11 5.19
CA ALA A 25 -3.04 8.47 5.62
C ALA A 25 -2.09 8.36 4.42
N SER A 26 -0.80 8.65 4.64
CA SER A 26 0.21 8.49 3.60
C SER A 26 0.20 7.06 3.07
N PRO A 27 0.25 6.85 1.75
CA PRO A 27 0.18 5.52 1.17
C PRO A 27 1.34 4.66 1.65
N ARG A 28 1.06 3.39 1.92
CA ARG A 28 2.03 2.42 2.44
C ARG A 28 1.68 1.01 1.99
N VAL A 29 2.71 0.19 1.84
CA VAL A 29 2.60 -1.27 1.79
C VAL A 29 3.14 -1.85 3.09
N PHE A 30 2.63 -3.02 3.48
CA PHE A 30 3.04 -3.66 4.72
C PHE A 30 2.84 -5.17 4.67
N PHE A 31 3.61 -5.89 5.49
CA PHE A 31 3.39 -7.32 5.73
C PHE A 31 2.34 -7.52 6.80
N ILE A 32 1.38 -8.39 6.53
CA ILE A 32 0.41 -8.90 7.49
C ILE A 32 0.98 -10.15 8.17
N GLU A 33 1.58 -11.05 7.37
CA GLU A 33 2.38 -12.17 7.83
C GLU A 33 3.46 -12.52 6.79
N PRO A 34 4.63 -13.03 7.16
CA PRO A 34 5.14 -13.07 8.53
C PRO A 34 5.46 -11.66 9.06
N GLN A 35 5.62 -11.53 10.38
CA GLN A 35 6.12 -10.31 11.02
C GLN A 35 7.65 -10.24 10.93
N ASP A 36 8.22 -9.05 11.09
CA ASP A 36 9.67 -8.90 11.13
C ASP A 36 10.32 -9.74 12.24
N GLY A 37 11.40 -10.43 11.89
CA GLY A 37 12.10 -11.37 12.76
C GLY A 37 11.43 -12.74 12.93
N ALA A 38 10.37 -13.04 12.19
CA ALA A 38 9.67 -14.31 12.34
C ALA A 38 10.56 -15.51 11.98
N VAL A 39 10.38 -16.58 12.77
CA VAL A 39 10.89 -17.91 12.47
C VAL A 39 9.83 -18.69 11.71
N VAL A 40 10.16 -19.26 10.56
CA VAL A 40 9.20 -19.94 9.67
C VAL A 40 9.73 -21.29 9.18
N ILE A 41 8.84 -22.16 8.70
CA ILE A 41 9.18 -23.43 8.04
C ILE A 41 8.75 -23.34 6.58
N SER A 42 9.61 -23.80 5.67
CA SER A 42 9.36 -23.76 4.22
C SER A 42 8.42 -24.91 3.78
N PRO A 43 7.41 -24.67 2.93
CA PRO A 43 6.94 -23.38 2.46
C PRO A 43 6.10 -22.65 3.52
N PHE A 44 6.19 -21.32 3.54
CA PHE A 44 5.40 -20.48 4.45
C PHE A 44 4.56 -19.47 3.69
N LYS A 45 3.47 -19.04 4.32
CA LYS A 45 2.59 -18.02 3.76
C LYS A 45 3.18 -16.63 3.98
N VAL A 46 3.09 -15.81 2.95
CA VAL A 46 3.36 -14.38 3.01
C VAL A 46 2.09 -13.65 2.59
N LYS A 47 1.52 -12.82 3.46
CA LYS A 47 0.41 -11.91 3.17
C LYS A 47 0.84 -10.48 3.36
N PHE A 48 0.32 -9.61 2.50
CA PHE A 48 0.64 -8.20 2.49
C PHE A 48 -0.56 -7.35 2.13
N GLY A 49 -0.48 -6.08 2.50
CA GLY A 49 -1.53 -5.09 2.30
C GLY A 49 -1.00 -3.79 1.72
N LEU A 50 -1.96 -2.98 1.29
CA LEU A 50 -1.79 -1.63 0.74
C LEU A 50 -2.81 -0.71 1.40
N GLU A 51 -2.39 0.49 1.76
CA GLU A 51 -3.23 1.60 2.20
C GLU A 51 -2.94 2.85 1.36
N GLY A 52 -3.94 3.71 1.18
CA GLY A 52 -3.83 4.99 0.50
C GLY A 52 -3.91 4.94 -1.03
N PHE A 53 -3.46 3.85 -1.67
CA PHE A 53 -3.53 3.63 -3.13
C PHE A 53 -4.48 2.49 -3.51
N ALA A 54 -4.87 2.42 -4.78
CA ALA A 54 -5.71 1.35 -5.30
C ALA A 54 -4.87 0.15 -5.77
N LEU A 55 -5.28 -1.06 -5.38
CA LEU A 55 -4.68 -2.28 -5.90
C LEU A 55 -5.31 -2.65 -7.25
N LYS A 56 -4.50 -2.81 -8.30
CA LYS A 56 -4.91 -3.04 -9.69
C LYS A 56 -3.94 -4.00 -10.41
N PRO A 57 -4.39 -4.74 -11.43
CA PRO A 57 -3.50 -5.57 -12.24
C PRO A 57 -2.40 -4.76 -12.94
N ALA A 58 -1.30 -5.43 -13.29
CA ALA A 58 -0.30 -4.87 -14.19
C ALA A 58 -0.95 -4.49 -15.54
N GLY A 59 -0.47 -3.39 -16.13
CA GLY A 59 -1.03 -2.78 -17.33
C GLY A 59 -2.16 -1.78 -17.10
N ASP A 60 -2.77 -1.75 -15.90
CA ASP A 60 -3.79 -0.74 -15.56
C ASP A 60 -3.12 0.64 -15.36
N ALA A 61 -3.61 1.65 -16.09
CA ALA A 61 -3.05 3.01 -16.09
C ALA A 61 -3.77 3.96 -15.13
N THR A 62 -4.63 3.45 -14.24
CA THR A 62 -5.31 4.28 -13.23
C THR A 62 -4.26 4.96 -12.35
N PRO A 63 -4.32 6.31 -12.15
CA PRO A 63 -3.44 7.01 -11.23
C PRO A 63 -3.50 6.43 -9.81
N ASP A 64 -2.42 6.59 -9.05
CA ASP A 64 -2.34 6.15 -7.65
C ASP A 64 -2.76 4.68 -7.44
N SER A 65 -2.34 3.83 -8.37
CA SER A 65 -2.69 2.42 -8.39
C SER A 65 -1.57 1.53 -8.93
N GLY A 66 -1.67 0.23 -8.66
CA GLY A 66 -0.69 -0.71 -9.14
C GLY A 66 -0.74 -2.05 -8.42
N HIS A 67 0.40 -2.73 -8.35
CA HIS A 67 0.50 -4.08 -7.82
C HIS A 67 1.78 -4.28 -7.00
N HIS A 68 1.79 -5.38 -6.24
CA HIS A 68 2.90 -5.74 -5.38
C HIS A 68 4.01 -6.46 -6.14
N HIS A 69 5.23 -6.32 -5.61
CA HIS A 69 6.39 -7.16 -5.89
C HIS A 69 7.02 -7.60 -4.58
N LEU A 70 7.59 -8.80 -4.52
CA LEU A 70 8.36 -9.28 -3.37
C LEU A 70 9.79 -9.57 -3.80
N ILE A 71 10.71 -8.74 -3.32
CA ILE A 71 12.14 -8.83 -3.57
C ILE A 71 12.79 -9.62 -2.43
N ILE A 72 13.40 -10.75 -2.77
CA ILE A 72 14.05 -11.68 -1.85
C ILE A 72 15.54 -11.35 -1.80
N ASP A 73 16.07 -11.18 -0.59
CA ASP A 73 17.47 -10.83 -0.32
C ASP A 73 17.94 -9.56 -1.06
N GLY A 74 16.99 -8.64 -1.30
CA GLY A 74 17.22 -7.35 -1.94
C GLY A 74 16.43 -6.22 -1.25
N GLY A 75 16.74 -4.98 -1.64
CA GLY A 75 16.18 -3.77 -1.04
C GLY A 75 15.14 -3.06 -1.91
N PRO A 76 14.64 -1.91 -1.44
CA PRO A 76 13.69 -1.09 -2.19
C PRO A 76 14.27 -0.58 -3.52
N VAL A 77 13.39 -0.42 -4.51
CA VAL A 77 13.75 0.07 -5.85
C VAL A 77 13.52 1.59 -5.89
N PRO A 78 14.45 2.40 -6.43
CA PRO A 78 14.27 3.85 -6.58
C PRO A 78 12.99 4.19 -7.35
N LYS A 79 12.46 5.38 -7.08
CA LYS A 79 11.23 5.85 -7.72
C LYS A 79 11.42 5.94 -9.24
N ASP A 80 10.40 5.52 -9.98
CA ASP A 80 10.34 5.56 -11.45
C ASP A 80 11.37 4.65 -12.16
N GLU A 81 11.99 3.72 -11.44
CA GLU A 81 12.77 2.62 -12.01
C GLU A 81 11.94 1.34 -12.14
N ILE A 82 12.26 0.52 -13.14
CA ILE A 82 11.61 -0.78 -13.37
C ILE A 82 11.94 -1.72 -12.22
N ILE A 83 10.92 -2.28 -11.59
CA ILE A 83 11.08 -3.39 -10.64
C ILE A 83 11.36 -4.66 -11.46
N PRO A 84 12.53 -5.32 -11.28
CA PRO A 84 12.83 -6.54 -12.02
C PRO A 84 11.80 -7.63 -11.71
N ALA A 85 11.46 -8.46 -12.70
CA ALA A 85 10.67 -9.67 -12.49
C ALA A 85 11.57 -10.88 -12.76
N ASN A 86 11.95 -11.60 -11.71
CA ASN A 86 12.84 -12.77 -11.78
C ASN A 86 12.64 -13.67 -10.54
N GLU A 87 13.45 -14.71 -10.40
CA GLU A 87 13.35 -15.67 -9.28
C GLU A 87 13.52 -15.02 -7.89
N LYS A 88 14.23 -13.89 -7.80
CA LYS A 88 14.41 -13.11 -6.56
C LYS A 88 13.54 -11.87 -6.48
N SER A 89 12.68 -11.63 -7.46
CA SER A 89 11.75 -10.50 -7.45
C SER A 89 10.43 -10.96 -8.07
N ILE A 90 9.55 -11.43 -7.20
CA ILE A 90 8.30 -12.09 -7.56
C ILE A 90 7.25 -11.03 -7.88
N HIS A 91 6.67 -11.15 -9.08
CA HIS A 91 5.68 -10.21 -9.60
C HIS A 91 4.24 -10.65 -9.29
N PHE A 92 3.44 -9.78 -8.68
CA PHE A 92 2.02 -10.02 -8.37
C PHE A 92 1.08 -9.20 -9.26
N GLY A 93 1.23 -9.33 -10.58
CA GLY A 93 0.52 -8.53 -11.59
C GLY A 93 -0.97 -8.76 -11.72
N LYS A 94 -1.59 -9.65 -10.94
CA LYS A 94 -3.06 -9.84 -10.88
C LYS A 94 -3.65 -9.23 -9.60
N ALA A 95 -2.97 -8.25 -9.01
CA ALA A 95 -3.37 -7.66 -7.73
C ALA A 95 -3.43 -8.70 -6.59
N GLN A 96 -2.49 -9.66 -6.56
CA GLN A 96 -2.43 -10.60 -5.45
C GLN A 96 -2.00 -9.88 -4.16
N THR A 97 -2.41 -10.45 -3.03
CA THR A 97 -2.11 -9.98 -1.66
C THR A 97 -1.46 -11.07 -0.81
N GLU A 98 -1.28 -12.27 -1.36
CA GLU A 98 -0.60 -13.35 -0.68
C GLU A 98 0.09 -14.32 -1.65
N THR A 99 1.06 -15.08 -1.12
CA THR A 99 1.72 -16.19 -1.81
C THR A 99 2.18 -17.25 -0.81
N GLN A 100 2.40 -18.48 -1.29
CA GLN A 100 3.27 -19.43 -0.62
C GLN A 100 4.70 -19.19 -1.10
N LEU A 101 5.63 -19.04 -0.16
CA LEU A 101 7.03 -18.80 -0.45
C LEU A 101 7.87 -19.98 0.02
N THR A 102 8.71 -20.48 -0.88
CA THR A 102 9.69 -21.53 -0.61
C THR A 102 11.07 -20.90 -0.64
N LEU A 103 11.76 -20.91 0.49
CA LEU A 103 13.16 -20.49 0.62
C LEU A 103 13.99 -21.60 1.24
N PRO A 104 15.31 -21.64 0.98
CA PRO A 104 16.22 -22.50 1.70
C PRO A 104 16.31 -22.09 3.19
N PRO A 105 16.78 -22.98 4.08
CA PRO A 105 17.03 -22.65 5.47
C PRO A 105 18.04 -21.50 5.62
N GLY A 106 17.79 -20.59 6.56
CA GLY A 106 18.64 -19.44 6.85
C GLY A 106 17.88 -18.13 6.96
N LYS A 107 18.65 -17.05 7.21
CA LYS A 107 18.12 -15.70 7.32
C LYS A 107 17.95 -15.08 5.93
N HIS A 108 16.76 -14.55 5.66
CA HIS A 108 16.42 -13.87 4.41
C HIS A 108 15.77 -12.52 4.69
N THR A 109 15.99 -11.56 3.79
CA THR A 109 15.20 -10.31 3.78
C THR A 109 14.12 -10.39 2.73
N LEU A 110 12.92 -9.93 3.06
CA LEU A 110 11.78 -9.82 2.16
C LEU A 110 11.41 -8.35 2.05
N THR A 111 11.60 -7.75 0.88
CA THR A 111 11.19 -6.38 0.59
C THR A 111 9.95 -6.38 -0.29
N LEU A 112 8.82 -5.97 0.27
CA LEU A 112 7.61 -5.68 -0.46
C LEU A 112 7.76 -4.31 -1.13
N GLN A 113 7.58 -4.25 -2.44
CA GLN A 113 7.68 -3.04 -3.23
C GLN A 113 6.37 -2.82 -4.00
N PHE A 114 5.81 -1.61 -3.95
CA PHE A 114 4.68 -1.24 -4.80
C PHE A 114 5.18 -0.66 -6.12
N GLY A 115 4.60 -1.14 -7.24
CA GLY A 115 4.85 -0.62 -8.57
C GLY A 115 3.55 -0.29 -9.30
N ASN A 116 3.61 0.67 -10.22
CA ASN A 116 2.45 1.04 -11.05
C ASN A 116 2.15 -0.01 -12.14
N GLY A 117 1.15 0.23 -12.98
CA GLY A 117 0.79 -0.67 -14.08
C GLY A 117 1.94 -1.01 -15.04
N GLY A 118 2.92 -0.13 -15.20
CA GLY A 118 4.11 -0.32 -16.05
C GLY A 118 5.34 -0.86 -15.30
N HIS A 119 5.16 -1.45 -14.12
CA HIS A 119 6.25 -1.98 -13.27
C HIS A 119 7.24 -0.94 -12.75
N LEU A 120 6.91 0.35 -12.84
CA LEU A 120 7.75 1.40 -12.29
C LEU A 120 7.48 1.53 -10.78
N SER A 121 8.55 1.51 -10.01
CA SER A 121 8.50 1.64 -8.56
C SER A 121 7.93 3.00 -8.14
N TYR A 122 7.04 2.98 -7.15
CA TYR A 122 6.63 4.21 -6.45
C TYR A 122 7.72 4.76 -5.50
N GLY A 123 8.86 4.08 -5.43
CA GLY A 123 10.04 4.45 -4.66
C GLY A 123 10.10 3.81 -3.27
N PRO A 124 11.17 4.09 -2.51
CA PRO A 124 11.38 3.50 -1.19
C PRO A 124 10.28 3.82 -0.17
N ALA A 125 9.55 4.93 -0.33
CA ALA A 125 8.45 5.29 0.56
C ALA A 125 7.25 4.33 0.47
N LEU A 126 7.03 3.67 -0.68
CA LEU A 126 6.04 2.59 -0.84
C LEU A 126 6.74 1.23 -0.89
N SER A 127 7.62 1.00 0.08
CA SER A 127 8.23 -0.30 0.32
C SER A 127 8.17 -0.64 1.81
N SER A 128 8.26 -1.92 2.13
CA SER A 128 8.42 -2.44 3.49
C SER A 128 9.38 -3.60 3.44
N THR A 129 10.33 -3.67 4.38
CA THR A 129 11.28 -4.78 4.48
C THR A 129 11.12 -5.48 5.82
N ILE A 130 11.13 -6.81 5.79
CA ILE A 130 11.21 -7.67 6.97
C ILE A 130 12.36 -8.66 6.82
N THR A 131 12.81 -9.20 7.94
CA THR A 131 13.73 -10.34 8.01
C THR A 131 12.97 -11.57 8.49
N VAL A 132 13.24 -12.73 7.89
CA VAL A 132 12.73 -14.03 8.34
C VAL A 132 13.89 -15.01 8.54
N ASP A 133 13.74 -15.94 9.49
CA ASP A 133 14.66 -17.05 9.70
C ASP A 133 13.96 -18.38 9.37
N VAL A 134 14.35 -18.98 8.25
CA VAL A 134 13.76 -20.22 7.74
C VAL A 134 14.46 -21.40 8.39
N LYS A 135 13.70 -22.25 9.08
CA LYS A 135 14.24 -23.45 9.72
C LYS A 135 14.53 -24.57 8.71
N PRO A 136 15.50 -25.46 9.04
CA PRO A 136 15.74 -26.70 8.29
C PRO A 136 14.49 -27.57 8.12
#